data_AF-E2B706-F1
#
_entry.id   AF-E2B706-F1
#
_cell.length_a   1.000
_cell.length_b   1.000
_cell.length_c   1.000
_cell.angle_alpha   90.00
_cell.angle_beta   90.00
_cell.angle_gamma   90.00
#
_symmetry.space_group_name_H-M   'P 1'
#
loop_
_entity.id
_entity.type
_entity.pdbx_description
1 polymer ?
#
loop_
_entity_poly.entity_id
_entity_poly.type
_entity_poly.pdbx_seq_one_letter_code
_entity_poly.pdbx_strand_id
1 'polypeptide(L)'
;TFLLRISEGRDVIPIADEDLFKCLPFFLTGIALQWYRMKRSRWVSWRKFAGAMRARFGDPDFQFALRDEIMRRTQGEHEPVADYLTCILGLFGRLDPPWGEVEQLNYAYRNMLPRLQVAVHRDDFEDFDALERL
;
A
#
# COMPACT_ATOMS: atom_id res chain seq x y z
N THR A 1 -4.45 -1.85 -6.92
CA THR A 1 -5.07 -3.19 -7.17
C THR A 1 -6.57 -3.13 -6.89
N PHE A 2 -7.35 -4.19 -7.15
CA PHE A 2 -8.80 -4.23 -6.86
C PHE A 2 -9.12 -3.86 -5.41
N LEU A 3 -8.45 -4.50 -4.44
CA LEU A 3 -8.70 -4.25 -3.01
C LEU A 3 -8.34 -2.82 -2.60
N LEU A 4 -7.28 -2.24 -3.18
CA LEU A 4 -6.88 -0.85 -2.92
C LEU A 4 -7.99 0.12 -3.32
N ARG A 5 -8.55 -0.03 -4.54
CA ARG A 5 -9.65 0.82 -5.03
C ARG A 5 -10.89 0.76 -4.16
N ILE A 6 -11.20 -0.42 -3.61
CA ILE A 6 -12.31 -0.55 -2.67
C ILE A 6 -11.98 0.17 -1.36
N SER A 7 -10.78 0.00 -0.80
CA SER A 7 -10.36 0.73 0.41
C SER A 7 -10.42 2.24 0.22
N GLU A 8 -9.85 2.77 -0.87
CA GLU A 8 -9.90 4.20 -1.22
C GLU A 8 -11.36 4.71 -1.28
N GLY A 9 -12.27 3.93 -1.89
CA GLY A 9 -13.69 4.29 -1.93
C GLY A 9 -14.36 4.35 -0.55
N ARG A 10 -13.91 3.53 0.41
CA ARG A 10 -14.43 3.55 1.79
C ARG A 10 -13.97 4.77 2.57
N ASP A 11 -12.82 5.33 2.24
CA ASP A 11 -12.29 6.55 2.87
C ASP A 11 -13.10 7.78 2.43
N VAL A 12 -13.65 7.76 1.20
CA VAL A 12 -14.54 8.82 0.71
C VAL A 12 -15.95 8.69 1.29
N ILE A 13 -16.49 7.47 1.33
CA ILE A 13 -17.86 7.20 1.79
C ILE A 13 -17.80 6.10 2.86
N PRO A 14 -17.99 6.44 4.14
CA PRO A 14 -18.06 5.47 5.21
C PRO A 14 -19.18 4.46 4.94
N ILE A 15 -18.79 3.22 4.64
CA ILE A 15 -19.71 2.11 4.39
C ILE A 15 -19.40 0.97 5.37
N ALA A 16 -20.45 0.47 6.01
CA ALA A 16 -20.36 -0.71 6.85
C ALA A 16 -19.99 -1.93 6.01
N ASP A 17 -19.26 -2.89 6.60
CA ASP A 17 -18.84 -4.10 5.90
C ASP A 17 -20.03 -4.86 5.29
N GLU A 18 -21.15 -4.90 5.99
CA GLU A 18 -22.40 -5.56 5.56
C GLU A 18 -22.96 -4.96 4.27
N ASP A 19 -22.96 -3.63 4.15
CA ASP A 19 -23.45 -2.93 2.96
C ASP A 19 -22.46 -3.05 1.81
N LEU A 20 -21.16 -3.00 2.10
CA LEU A 20 -20.11 -3.28 1.12
C LEU A 20 -20.27 -4.70 0.54
N PHE A 21 -20.58 -5.69 1.36
CA PHE A 21 -20.85 -7.06 0.93
C PHE A 21 -22.11 -7.19 0.07
N LYS A 22 -23.12 -6.33 0.24
CA LYS A 22 -24.27 -6.29 -0.67
C LYS A 22 -23.88 -5.75 -2.05
N CYS A 23 -22.92 -4.83 -2.12
CA CYS A 23 -22.46 -4.20 -3.36
C CYS A 23 -21.37 -5.00 -4.09
N LEU A 24 -20.55 -5.77 -3.38
CA LEU A 24 -19.42 -6.53 -3.95
C LEU A 24 -19.73 -7.35 -5.21
N PRO A 25 -20.89 -8.04 -5.33
CA PRO A 25 -21.25 -8.74 -6.56
C PRO A 25 -21.25 -7.89 -7.84
N PHE A 26 -21.43 -6.57 -7.74
CA PHE A 26 -21.41 -5.67 -8.90
C PHE A 26 -19.98 -5.36 -9.40
N PHE A 27 -18.98 -5.53 -8.54
CA PHE A 27 -17.57 -5.24 -8.87
C PHE A 27 -16.77 -6.49 -9.23
N LEU A 28 -17.35 -7.68 -9.03
CA LEU A 28 -16.70 -8.97 -9.29
C LEU A 28 -17.24 -9.57 -10.59
N THR A 29 -16.37 -10.25 -11.32
CA THR A 29 -16.73 -10.96 -12.55
C THR A 29 -16.18 -12.39 -12.53
N GLY A 30 -16.68 -13.23 -13.44
CA GLY A 30 -16.19 -14.59 -13.66
C GLY A 30 -16.09 -15.43 -12.38
N ILE A 31 -14.95 -16.09 -12.20
CA ILE A 31 -14.73 -17.04 -11.09
C ILE A 31 -14.67 -16.37 -9.71
N ALA A 32 -14.27 -15.10 -9.64
CA ALA A 32 -14.26 -14.33 -8.39
C ALA A 32 -15.69 -14.08 -7.89
N LEU A 33 -16.61 -13.73 -8.79
CA LEU A 33 -18.02 -13.56 -8.47
C LEU A 33 -18.66 -14.86 -7.98
N GLN A 34 -18.40 -15.98 -8.66
CA GLN A 34 -18.94 -17.28 -8.25
C GLN A 34 -18.41 -17.71 -6.88
N TRP A 35 -17.10 -17.58 -6.67
CA TRP A 35 -16.47 -17.84 -5.37
C TRP A 35 -17.08 -16.99 -4.25
N TYR A 36 -17.32 -15.70 -4.50
CA TYR A 36 -17.96 -14.81 -3.55
C TYR A 36 -19.36 -15.29 -3.18
N ARG A 37 -20.20 -15.58 -4.18
CA ARG A 37 -21.60 -16.02 -4.00
C ARG A 37 -21.70 -17.32 -3.21
N MET A 38 -20.87 -18.31 -3.51
CA MET A 38 -20.84 -19.60 -2.79
C MET A 38 -20.49 -19.45 -1.31
N LYS A 39 -19.74 -18.41 -0.95
CA LYS A 39 -19.26 -18.17 0.41
C LYS A 39 -19.92 -16.97 1.08
N ARG A 40 -21.06 -16.48 0.55
CA ARG A 40 -21.67 -15.21 0.96
C ARG A 40 -21.89 -15.10 2.48
N SER A 41 -22.33 -16.17 3.12
CA SER A 41 -22.56 -16.21 4.58
C SER A 41 -21.30 -16.16 5.45
N ARG A 42 -20.10 -16.33 4.85
CA ARG A 42 -18.82 -16.33 5.58
C ARG A 42 -18.21 -14.94 5.69
N TRP A 43 -18.70 -13.96 4.94
CA TRP A 43 -18.12 -12.62 4.87
C TRP A 43 -18.80 -11.71 5.90
N VAL A 44 -18.12 -11.52 7.03
CA VAL A 44 -18.58 -10.66 8.14
C VAL A 44 -17.62 -9.52 8.45
N SER A 45 -16.44 -9.54 7.83
CA SER A 45 -15.41 -8.52 8.01
C SER A 45 -14.64 -8.33 6.72
N TRP A 46 -14.48 -7.08 6.30
CA TRP A 46 -13.70 -6.71 5.13
C TRP A 46 -12.27 -7.22 5.22
N ARG A 47 -11.64 -7.12 6.40
CA ARG A 47 -10.29 -7.65 6.65
C ARG A 47 -10.21 -9.14 6.33
N LYS A 48 -11.20 -9.94 6.78
CA LYS A 48 -11.25 -11.39 6.49
C LYS A 48 -11.48 -11.65 5.01
N PHE A 49 -12.37 -10.90 4.36
CA PHE A 49 -12.62 -11.03 2.93
C PHE A 49 -11.39 -10.68 2.09
N ALA A 50 -10.75 -9.54 2.36
CA ALA A 50 -9.54 -9.09 1.68
C ALA A 50 -8.40 -10.12 1.81
N GLY A 51 -8.18 -10.66 3.01
CA GLY A 51 -7.22 -11.75 3.24
C GLY A 51 -7.53 -12.99 2.40
N ALA A 52 -8.78 -13.46 2.41
CA ALA A 52 -9.20 -14.61 1.62
C ALA A 52 -9.12 -14.38 0.09
N MET A 53 -9.38 -13.14 -0.35
CA MET A 53 -9.29 -12.75 -1.75
C MET A 53 -7.84 -12.72 -2.22
N ARG A 54 -6.91 -12.17 -1.41
CA ARG A 54 -5.47 -12.24 -1.69
C ARG A 54 -4.97 -13.68 -1.72
N ALA A 55 -5.35 -14.50 -0.74
CA ALA A 55 -4.93 -15.90 -0.69
C ALA A 55 -5.39 -16.74 -1.90
N ARG A 56 -6.52 -16.38 -2.53
CA ARG A 56 -7.06 -17.13 -3.67
C ARG A 56 -6.67 -16.56 -5.03
N PHE A 57 -6.61 -15.23 -5.15
CA PHE A 57 -6.48 -14.54 -6.42
C PHE A 57 -5.28 -13.58 -6.48
N GLY A 58 -4.61 -13.37 -5.35
CA GLY A 58 -3.35 -12.64 -5.29
C GLY A 58 -2.17 -13.58 -5.56
N ASP A 59 -1.04 -12.96 -5.86
CA ASP A 59 0.25 -13.64 -5.90
C ASP A 59 0.73 -13.86 -4.43
N PRO A 60 0.99 -15.11 -4.00
CA PRO A 60 1.51 -15.40 -2.66
C PRO A 60 2.81 -14.65 -2.34
N ASP A 61 3.63 -14.40 -3.36
CA ASP A 61 4.93 -13.76 -3.23
C ASP A 61 4.86 -12.24 -3.34
N PHE A 62 3.67 -11.68 -3.59
CA PHE A 62 3.49 -10.25 -3.80
C PHE A 62 4.06 -9.40 -2.67
N GLN A 63 3.82 -9.77 -1.41
CA GLN A 63 4.32 -9.00 -0.27
C GLN A 63 5.84 -9.13 -0.12
N PHE A 64 6.42 -10.29 -0.45
CA PHE A 64 7.87 -10.45 -0.46
C PHE A 64 8.51 -9.64 -1.59
N ALA A 65 7.98 -9.75 -2.82
CA ALA A 65 8.41 -9.00 -3.97
C ALA A 65 8.28 -7.48 -3.78
N LEU A 66 7.21 -7.01 -3.13
CA LEU A 66 7.01 -5.59 -2.81
C LEU A 66 8.06 -5.08 -1.80
N ARG A 67 8.37 -5.87 -0.76
CA ARG A 67 9.42 -5.51 0.20
C ARG A 67 10.77 -5.41 -0.49
N ASP A 68 11.09 -6.37 -1.34
CA ASP A 68 12.28 -6.36 -2.17
C ASP A 68 12.34 -5.14 -3.11
N GLU A 69 11.21 -4.79 -3.73
CA GLU A 69 11.07 -3.61 -4.59
C GLU A 69 11.36 -2.33 -3.80
N ILE A 70 10.80 -2.19 -2.59
CA ILE A 70 11.08 -1.08 -1.68
C ILE A 70 12.57 -1.01 -1.33
N MET A 71 13.19 -2.14 -0.99
CA MET A 71 14.62 -2.18 -0.62
C MET A 71 15.53 -1.78 -1.78
N ARG A 72 15.14 -2.08 -3.02
CA ARG A 72 15.93 -1.76 -4.22
C ARG A 72 15.63 -0.38 -4.81
N ARG A 73 14.49 0.23 -4.44
CA ARG A 73 14.08 1.52 -4.94
C ARG A 73 14.94 2.63 -4.33
N THR A 74 15.87 3.15 -5.11
CA THR A 74 16.72 4.31 -4.76
C THR A 74 16.36 5.52 -5.61
N GLN A 75 16.54 6.74 -5.09
CA GLN A 75 16.32 7.98 -5.84
C GLN A 75 17.26 8.02 -7.06
N GLY A 76 16.70 8.27 -8.25
CA GLY A 76 17.47 8.41 -9.47
C GLY A 76 18.34 9.68 -9.48
N GLU A 77 19.46 9.66 -10.20
CA GLU A 77 20.41 10.78 -10.25
C GLU A 77 19.79 12.13 -10.66
N HIS A 78 18.77 12.08 -11.51
CA HIS A 78 18.02 13.22 -12.03
C HIS A 78 16.58 13.27 -11.53
N GLU A 79 16.23 12.44 -10.54
CA GLU A 79 14.89 12.35 -10.00
C GLU A 79 14.68 13.38 -8.89
N PRO A 80 13.69 14.28 -9.00
CA PRO A 80 13.32 15.19 -7.91
C PRO A 80 12.95 14.43 -6.63
N VAL A 81 13.25 15.01 -5.47
CA VAL A 81 12.93 14.42 -4.16
C VAL A 81 11.43 14.14 -4.04
N ALA A 82 10.58 15.09 -4.42
CA ALA A 82 9.12 14.94 -4.39
C ALA A 82 8.62 13.75 -5.22
N ASP A 83 9.16 13.55 -6.43
CA ASP A 83 8.77 12.45 -7.31
C ASP A 83 9.22 11.10 -6.73
N TYR A 84 10.43 11.04 -6.20
CA TYR A 84 10.96 9.88 -5.51
C TYR A 84 10.11 9.52 -4.28
N LEU A 85 9.79 10.49 -3.42
CA LEU A 85 8.99 10.30 -2.22
C LEU A 85 7.57 9.85 -2.58
N THR A 86 6.95 10.45 -3.60
CA THR A 86 5.64 10.02 -4.12
C THR A 86 5.67 8.55 -4.53
N CYS A 87 6.71 8.12 -5.23
CA CYS A 87 6.85 6.73 -5.65
C CYS A 87 7.01 5.78 -4.46
N ILE A 88 7.92 6.07 -3.52
CA ILE A 88 8.21 5.16 -2.41
C ILE A 88 7.07 5.10 -1.40
N LEU A 89 6.39 6.22 -1.14
CA LEU A 89 5.15 6.26 -0.35
C LEU A 89 4.05 5.41 -0.98
N GLY A 90 3.92 5.44 -2.31
CA GLY A 90 3.01 4.56 -3.05
C GLY A 90 3.32 3.07 -2.87
N LEU A 91 4.60 2.70 -2.71
CA LEU A 91 4.99 1.32 -2.39
C LEU A 91 4.66 0.97 -0.93
N PHE A 92 4.93 1.86 0.02
CA PHE A 92 4.61 1.63 1.43
C PHE A 92 3.11 1.45 1.66
N GLY A 93 2.26 2.23 0.98
CA GLY A 93 0.80 2.12 1.08
C GLY A 93 0.23 0.77 0.62
N ARG A 94 1.04 -0.06 -0.05
CA ARG A 94 0.65 -1.41 -0.51
C ARG A 94 1.10 -2.53 0.44
N LEU A 95 1.86 -2.21 1.48
CA LEU A 95 2.33 -3.18 2.47
C LEU A 95 1.17 -3.69 3.34
N ASP A 96 1.15 -4.99 3.58
CA ASP A 96 0.24 -5.65 4.50
C ASP A 96 0.99 -6.73 5.28
N PRO A 97 1.27 -6.54 6.59
CA PRO A 97 0.93 -5.36 7.40
C PRO A 97 1.74 -4.11 7.01
N PRO A 98 1.22 -2.90 7.27
CA PRO A 98 1.96 -1.67 7.05
C PRO A 98 3.20 -1.60 7.97
N TRP A 99 4.26 -0.94 7.49
CA TRP A 99 5.41 -0.59 8.33
C TRP A 99 5.10 0.62 9.19
N GLY A 100 5.83 0.78 10.30
CA GLY A 100 5.72 1.97 11.15
C GLY A 100 6.22 3.22 10.42
N GLU A 101 5.67 4.40 10.75
CA GLU A 101 6.05 5.66 10.08
C GLU A 101 7.56 5.95 10.19
N VAL A 102 8.15 5.74 11.37
CA VAL A 102 9.60 5.90 11.58
C VAL A 102 10.41 4.95 10.70
N GLU A 103 9.95 3.71 10.53
CA GLU A 103 10.60 2.72 9.67
C GLU A 103 10.52 3.13 8.20
N GLN A 104 9.34 3.55 7.73
CA GLN A 104 9.15 4.06 6.38
C GLN A 104 10.05 5.27 6.11
N LEU A 105 10.10 6.22 7.04
CA LEU A 105 10.93 7.43 6.93
C LEU A 105 12.42 7.11 6.90
N ASN A 106 12.87 6.16 7.72
CA ASN A 106 14.26 5.67 7.72
C ASN A 106 14.64 5.04 6.36
N TYR A 107 13.77 4.21 5.80
CA TYR A 107 14.02 3.58 4.50
C TYR A 107 13.97 4.59 3.35
N ALA A 108 13.01 5.51 3.38
CA ALA A 108 12.93 6.57 2.38
C ALA A 108 14.21 7.40 2.34
N TYR A 109 14.69 7.86 3.50
CA TYR A 109 15.95 8.60 3.60
C TYR A 109 17.16 7.78 3.17
N ARG A 110 17.29 6.54 3.66
CA ARG A 110 18.40 5.63 3.29
C ARG A 110 18.50 5.40 1.79
N ASN A 111 17.37 5.45 1.10
CA ASN A 111 17.28 5.22 -0.33
C ASN A 111 17.35 6.51 -1.17
N MET A 112 17.48 7.70 -0.54
CA MET A 112 17.77 8.95 -1.26
C MET A 112 19.19 8.95 -1.84
N LEU A 113 19.47 9.91 -2.72
CA LEU A 113 20.80 10.08 -3.29
C LEU A 113 21.87 10.33 -2.20
N PRO A 114 23.04 9.69 -2.28
CA PRO A 114 24.10 9.85 -1.26
C PRO A 114 24.50 11.30 -1.01
N ARG A 115 24.49 12.16 -2.04
CA ARG A 115 24.82 13.59 -1.90
C ARG A 115 23.85 14.35 -0.99
N LEU A 116 22.58 13.96 -0.97
CA LEU A 116 21.57 14.55 -0.09
C LEU A 116 21.73 14.03 1.34
N GLN A 117 22.08 12.75 1.50
CA GLN A 117 22.37 12.15 2.82
C GLN A 117 23.60 12.74 3.52
N VAL A 118 24.53 13.32 2.75
CA VAL A 118 25.68 14.05 3.33
C VAL A 118 25.27 15.45 3.79
N ALA A 119 24.30 16.07 3.12
CA ALA A 119 23.89 17.44 3.39
C ALA A 119 22.89 17.55 4.54
N VAL A 120 22.12 16.49 4.80
CA VAL A 120 21.02 16.49 5.77
C VAL A 120 21.15 15.27 6.66
N HIS A 121 21.11 15.46 7.98
CA HIS A 121 21.12 14.35 8.93
C HIS A 121 19.73 13.76 9.10
N ARG A 122 19.65 12.47 9.47
CA ARG A 122 18.36 11.81 9.71
C ARG A 122 17.51 12.51 10.77
N ASP A 123 18.15 13.12 11.77
CA ASP A 123 17.48 13.80 12.88
C ASP A 123 16.99 15.21 12.53
N ASP A 124 17.27 15.71 11.32
CA ASP A 124 16.87 17.05 10.88
C ASP A 124 15.40 17.13 10.42
N PHE A 125 14.71 15.98 10.33
CA PHE A 125 13.32 15.89 9.89
C PHE A 125 12.54 14.82 10.65
N GLU A 126 11.28 15.12 10.94
CA GLU A 126 10.38 14.25 11.72
C GLU A 126 9.33 13.56 10.83
N ASP A 127 9.08 14.07 9.63
CA ASP A 127 8.06 13.59 8.70
C ASP A 127 8.51 13.71 7.23
N PHE A 128 7.65 13.23 6.32
CA PHE A 128 7.90 13.25 4.88
C PHE A 128 7.80 14.67 4.27
N ASP A 129 6.98 15.55 4.85
CA ASP A 129 6.83 16.92 4.36
C ASP A 129 8.10 17.74 4.61
N ALA A 130 8.75 17.54 5.76
CA ALA A 130 10.05 18.12 6.08
C ALA A 130 11.16 17.54 5.20
N LEU A 131 11.15 16.23 4.95
CA LEU A 131 12.11 15.55 4.07
C LEU A 131 12.00 16.01 2.61
N GLU A 132 10.81 16.34 2.13
CA GLU A 132 10.59 16.83 0.76
C GLU A 132 11.13 18.25 0.53
N ARG A 133 11.19 19.07 1.58
CA ARG A 133 11.60 20.49 1.50
C ARG A 133 13.12 20.70 1.53
N LEU A 134 13.90 19.62 1.63
CA LEU A 134 15.37 19.65 1.61
C LEU A 134 15.91 20.06 0.23
#